data_AF-A0A972IE32-F1
#
_entry.id   AF-A0A972IE32-F1
#
_cell.length_a   1.000
_cell.length_b   1.000
_cell.length_c   1.000
_cell.angle_alpha   90.00
_cell.angle_beta   90.00
_cell.angle_gamma   90.00
#
_symmetry.space_group_name_H-M   'P 1'
#
loop_
_entity.id
_entity.type
_entity.pdbx_description
1 polymer ?
#
loop_
_entity_poly.entity_id
_entity_poly.type
_entity_poly.pdbx_seq_one_letter_code
_entity_poly.pdbx_strand_id
1 'polypeptide(L)' 'MLKKITTVLVLALLLAGIACTGVFGALTLPKSTGYFVNDFAGILSSQTEATVEGISMELEQKTGAQLVVV' A
#
# COMPACT_ATOMS: atom_id res chain seq x y z
N MET A 1 18.68 23.58 -39.44
CA MET A 1 17.39 23.10 -38.89
C MET A 1 17.55 21.76 -38.17
N LEU A 2 18.30 20.81 -38.73
CA LEU A 2 18.54 19.49 -38.13
C LEU A 2 19.10 19.54 -36.69
N LYS A 3 20.12 20.37 -36.40
CA LYS A 3 20.67 20.53 -35.05
C LYS A 3 19.64 20.99 -34.01
N LYS A 4 18.71 21.89 -34.38
CA LYS A 4 17.65 22.39 -33.49
C LYS A 4 16.64 21.29 -33.17
N ILE A 5 16.30 20.47 -34.17
CA ILE A 5 15.41 19.32 -34.02
C ILE A 5 16.05 18.29 -33.09
N THR A 6 17.34 17.98 -33.29
CA THR A 6 18.09 17.08 -32.41
C THR A 6 18.12 17.59 -30.97
N THR A 7 18.36 18.89 -30.75
CA THR A 7 18.33 19.48 -29.40
C THR A 7 16.96 19.34 -28.73
N VAL A 8 15.87 19.61 -29.45
CA VAL A 8 14.51 19.46 -28.92
C VAL A 8 14.21 17.99 -28.57
N LEU A 9 14.63 17.05 -29.41
CA LEU A 9 14.47 15.62 -29.16
C LEU A 9 15.20 15.16 -27.90
N VAL A 10 16.45 15.59 -27.72
CA VAL A 10 17.24 15.27 -26.52
C VAL A 10 16.60 15.86 -25.27
N LEU A 11 16.11 17.10 -25.34
CA LEU A 11 15.45 17.75 -24.21
C LEU A 11 14.15 17.03 -23.83
N ALA A 12 13.36 16.62 -24.83
CA ALA A 12 12.13 15.87 -24.62
C ALA A 12 12.40 14.50 -23.98
N LEU A 13 13.46 13.80 -24.41
CA LEU A 13 13.90 12.54 -23.81
C LEU A 13 14.34 12.73 -22.35
N LEU A 14 15.07 13.81 -22.06
CA LEU A 14 15.51 14.12 -20.71
C LEU A 14 14.32 14.39 -19.77
N LEU A 15 13.35 15.18 -20.24
CA LEU A 15 12.13 15.51 -19.51
C LEU A 15 11.25 14.27 -19.28
N ALA A 16 11.14 13.39 -20.27
CA ALA A 16 10.43 12.12 -20.14
C ALA A 16 11.08 11.19 -19.11
N GLY A 17 12.41 11.15 -19.05
CA GLY A 17 13.16 10.37 -18.05
C GLY A 17 12.90 10.84 -16.61
N ILE A 18 12.81 12.16 -16.38
CA ILE A 18 12.54 12.74 -15.06
C ILE A 18 11.08 12.48 -14.64
N ALA A 19 10.13 12.48 -15.56
CA ALA A 19 8.71 12.25 -15.26
C ALA A 19 8.41 10.81 -14.79
N CYS A 20 9.25 9.82 -15.12
CA CYS A 20 9.01 8.40 -14.80
C CYS A 20 9.52 7.96 -13.41
N THR A 21 10.22 8.81 -12.65
CA THR A 21 10.81 8.40 -11.36
C THR A 21 9.78 8.21 -10.25
N GLY A 22 8.54 8.70 -10.41
CA GLY A 22 7.48 8.59 -9.42
C GLY A 22 6.84 7.20 -9.28
N VAL A 23 7.08 6.27 -10.23
CA VAL A 23 6.41 4.95 -10.25
C VAL A 23 7.13 3.90 -9.40
N PHE A 24 8.45 4.04 -9.20
CA PHE A 24 9.27 3.02 -8.52
C PHE A 24 9.44 3.21 -7.01
N GLY A 25 8.83 4.26 -6.43
CA GLY A 25 8.95 4.58 -5.01
C GLY A 25 7.77 4.13 -4.14
N ALA A 26 6.71 3.57 -4.74
CA ALA A 26 5.55 3.13 -3.97
C ALA A 26 5.91 1.85 -3.19
N LEU A 27 5.81 1.91 -1.87
CA LEU A 27 5.99 0.74 -1.01
C LEU A 27 4.89 -0.27 -1.35
N THR A 28 5.25 -1.47 -1.80
CA THR A 28 4.28 -2.57 -1.99
C THR A 28 3.89 -3.11 -0.62
N LEU A 29 2.86 -2.51 -0.02
CA LEU A 29 2.24 -3.04 1.18
C LEU A 29 1.25 -4.15 0.81
N PRO A 30 1.21 -5.25 1.57
CA PRO A 30 0.19 -6.27 1.38
C PRO A 30 -1.20 -5.64 1.60
N LYS A 31 -2.17 -6.05 0.78
CA LYS A 31 -3.55 -5.60 0.95
C LYS A 31 -4.11 -6.20 2.22
N SER A 32 -4.83 -5.39 3.00
CA SER A 32 -5.54 -5.87 4.18
C SER A 32 -6.40 -7.11 3.87
N THR A 33 -6.33 -8.10 4.76
CA THR A 33 -7.10 -9.35 4.66
C THR A 33 -8.36 -9.32 5.53
N GLY A 34 -8.44 -8.41 6.51
CA GLY A 34 -9.56 -8.22 7.42
C GLY A 34 -9.59 -6.81 8.03
N TYR A 35 -10.65 -6.50 8.80
CA TYR A 35 -10.84 -5.16 9.36
C TYR A 35 -9.99 -4.93 10.61
N PHE A 36 -9.94 -5.91 11.52
CA PHE A 36 -9.10 -5.87 12.72
C PHE A 36 -7.92 -6.85 12.65
N VAL A 37 -8.00 -7.92 11.87
CA VAL A 37 -6.96 -8.95 11.78
C VAL A 37 -6.43 -9.06 10.35
N ASN A 38 -5.10 -8.94 10.21
CA ASN A 38 -4.40 -9.04 8.94
C ASN A 38 -3.32 -10.14 9.00
N ASP A 39 -3.71 -11.41 8.98
CA ASP A 39 -2.76 -12.53 9.07
C ASP A 39 -2.05 -12.79 7.72
N PHE A 40 -0.98 -12.04 7.47
CA PHE A 40 -0.16 -12.22 6.27
C PHE A 40 0.70 -13.49 6.31
N ALA A 41 0.89 -14.08 7.48
CA ALA A 41 1.69 -15.29 7.65
C ALA A 41 0.85 -16.57 7.53
N GLY A 42 -0.47 -16.47 7.62
CA GLY A 42 -1.40 -17.61 7.58
C GLY A 42 -1.23 -18.55 8.76
N ILE A 43 -0.83 -18.02 9.92
CA ILE A 43 -0.55 -18.79 11.14
C ILE A 43 -1.76 -18.92 12.07
N LEU A 44 -2.77 -18.06 11.89
CA LEU A 44 -4.00 -18.08 12.67
C LEU A 44 -5.02 -19.01 12.01
N SER A 45 -5.75 -19.73 12.86
CA SER A 45 -6.93 -20.46 12.39
C SER A 45 -8.09 -19.49 12.16
N SER A 46 -9.02 -19.82 11.26
CA SER A 46 -10.21 -19.00 11.03
C SER A 46 -11.05 -18.78 12.31
N GLN A 47 -11.04 -19.74 13.23
CA GLN A 47 -11.70 -19.59 14.54
C GLN A 47 -10.98 -18.56 15.42
N THR A 48 -9.66 -18.56 15.41
CA THR A 48 -8.84 -17.56 16.11
C THR A 48 -9.05 -16.17 15.53
N GLU A 49 -9.01 -16.03 14.21
CA GLU A 49 -9.28 -14.75 13.52
C GLU A 49 -10.66 -14.19 13.94
N ALA A 50 -11.72 -15.01 13.84
CA ALA A 50 -13.07 -14.60 14.20
C ALA A 50 -13.20 -14.18 15.69
N THR A 51 -12.46 -14.86 16.57
CA THR A 51 -12.45 -14.53 18.00
C THR A 51 -11.79 -13.17 18.25
N VAL A 52 -10.64 -12.93 17.61
CA VAL A 52 -9.91 -11.66 17.75
C VAL A 52 -10.69 -10.50 17.12
N GLU A 53 -11.26 -10.70 15.93
CA GLU A 53 -12.15 -9.74 15.28
C GLU A 53 -13.33 -9.34 16.21
N GLY A 54 -13.96 -10.32 16.86
CA GLY A 54 -15.06 -10.07 17.80
C GLY A 54 -14.63 -9.23 19.01
N ILE A 55 -13.47 -9.55 19.60
CA ILE A 55 -12.91 -8.79 20.74
C ILE A 55 -12.56 -7.37 20.32
N SER A 56 -11.90 -7.19 19.17
CA SER A 56 -11.52 -5.88 18.65
C SER A 56 -12.75 -5.02 18.33
N MET A 57 -13.79 -5.62 17.76
CA MET A 57 -15.07 -4.96 17.50
C MET A 57 -15.73 -4.49 18.80
N GLU A 58 -15.80 -5.36 19.82
CA GLU A 58 -16.38 -5.01 21.11
C GLU A 58 -15.60 -3.89 21.82
N LEU A 59 -14.27 -3.93 21.74
CA LEU A 59 -13.39 -2.89 22.26
C LEU A 59 -13.68 -1.53 21.59
N GLU A 60 -13.75 -1.50 20.25
CA GLU A 60 -14.05 -0.27 19.51
C GLU A 60 -15.44 0.27 19.89
N GLN A 61 -16.45 -0.59 19.96
CA GLN A 61 -17.81 -0.19 20.33
C GLN A 61 -17.88 0.40 21.74
N LYS A 62 -17.10 -0.15 22.69
CA LYS A 62 -17.14 0.28 24.10
C LYS A 62 -16.26 1.49 24.40
N THR A 63 -15.17 1.66 23.67
CA THR A 63 -14.11 2.61 24.03
C THR A 63 -13.78 3.61 22.93
N GLY A 64 -14.20 3.34 21.70
CA GLY A 64 -13.76 4.05 20.50
C GLY A 64 -12.33 3.72 20.07
N ALA A 65 -11.60 2.88 20.82
CA ALA A 65 -10.24 2.48 20.48
C ALA A 65 -10.24 1.26 19.55
N GLN A 66 -9.42 1.29 18.50
CA GLN A 66 -9.24 0.18 17.58
C GLN A 66 -8.01 -0.65 17.96
N LEU A 67 -8.19 -1.97 18.06
CA LEU A 67 -7.11 -2.94 18.16
C LEU A 67 -6.96 -3.67 16.83
N VAL A 68 -5.87 -3.38 16.11
CA VAL A 68 -5.52 -4.03 14.85
C VAL A 68 -4.33 -4.96 15.05
N VAL A 69 -4.46 -6.19 14.59
CA VAL A 69 -3.42 -7.23 14.62
C VAL A 69 -2.94 -7.49 13.19
N VAL A 70 -1.62 -7.62 13.01
CA VAL A 70 -0.94 -7.82 11.72
C VAL A 70 0.09 -8.93 11.86
#